data_AF-A0A285S0Y8-F1
#
_entry.id   AF-A0A285S0Y8-F1
#
_cell.length_a   1.000
_cell.length_b   1.000
_cell.length_c   1.000
_cell.angle_alpha   90.00
_cell.angle_beta   90.00
_cell.angle_gamma   90.00
#
_symmetry.space_group_name_H-M   'P 1'
#
loop_
_entity.id
_entity.type
_entity.pdbx_description
1 polymer ?
#
loop_
_entity_poly.entity_id
_entity_poly.type
_entity_poly.pdbx_seq_one_letter_code
_entity_poly.pdbx_strand_id
1 'polypeptide(L)'
;MNSKIKVDKFVIVVFLLCMVCNMTMQAKAYESFKVSIYVRAYEVDKMKDIHWLDSTWNVISQQLEVDKIYLETHRDLLVVEDATLEQAKKFFHDRGIETAGGITYTINEANSFETFCYSNPEHRKMVQKIAEHTAKHFDEFILDDFFFTSCKSDIEIKAKGMQSWTDYRLKLMTEAGRDLVLKPAKKVNPQIKVIIKYPNWYDHFQGLGFNLEEGPQLFDGIWTGTETRDPAGNQHLQNYLSYNIIRYFDNLRPGYNGGGWVDVGGLNMGMDRYAEQLHLTMLAKAPEIILFAYHQLLDVKLSPKYRTPWQGMGTSFNYDEVTAPIRLEDGSLVEPTTMARIAGVVLKQTDKLIHKLGNPVGIKSYKPFHTAGDDFLQNYLGMIGLPMDMRPVFPEDQQVVLLTAQAAQDTEIMAKIKRQLQSGRDVVVTSSLLKAIPEKLTEVAELRCTDLKALVNDFGRYGQSGRDLLIPQVQYYTNDAWEMVSAGRPLTGGVSGYPILLRAPYATGNLYVLTIPDDMGNLYDFPANALNEIRRIMSKDIGVCLEAPSKVGLFVYDNKTLVVENFNDEPVEVRIVTGDKVMKLESLEDGTVLGPLPAGPVIQTRRPVTPKNSFRLLLLPHSYKAFRYK
;
A
#
# COMPACT_ATOMS: atom_id res chain seq x y z
N MET A 1 -33.99 37.82 49.68
CA MET A 1 -34.70 36.55 49.35
C MET A 1 -33.92 35.92 48.19
N ASN A 2 -32.86 35.14 48.40
CA ASN A 2 -32.86 33.71 48.74
C ASN A 2 -33.98 32.88 48.08
N SER A 3 -33.69 32.27 46.94
CA SER A 3 -34.18 30.91 46.63
C SER A 3 -33.10 30.13 45.88
N LYS A 4 -32.35 29.32 46.63
CA LYS A 4 -31.45 28.29 46.09
C LYS A 4 -32.30 27.16 45.52
N ILE A 5 -32.21 26.91 44.23
CA ILE A 5 -32.61 25.63 43.64
C ILE A 5 -31.42 24.69 43.87
N LYS A 6 -31.55 23.78 44.84
CA LYS A 6 -30.68 22.60 44.95
C LYS A 6 -31.14 21.62 43.87
N VAL A 7 -30.42 21.55 42.76
CA VAL A 7 -30.49 20.40 41.86
C VAL A 7 -29.49 19.38 42.39
N ASP A 8 -30.02 18.24 42.87
CA ASP A 8 -29.24 17.17 43.46
C ASP A 8 -28.19 16.64 42.48
N LYS A 9 -26.91 16.78 42.85
CA LYS A 9 -25.77 16.17 42.17
C LYS A 9 -25.85 14.64 42.05
N PHE A 10 -26.84 14.01 42.69
CA PHE A 10 -27.05 12.56 42.67
C PHE A 10 -27.79 12.09 41.41
N VAL A 11 -28.61 12.93 40.77
CA VAL A 11 -29.42 12.53 39.60
C VAL A 11 -28.63 12.61 38.28
N ILE A 12 -27.65 13.52 38.21
CA ILE A 12 -26.77 13.67 37.02
C ILE A 12 -25.75 12.53 36.93
N VAL A 13 -25.32 11.95 38.07
CA VAL A 13 -24.38 10.81 38.07
C VAL A 13 -25.06 9.51 37.63
N VAL A 14 -26.36 9.32 37.92
CA VAL A 14 -27.10 8.14 37.46
C VAL A 14 -27.46 8.22 35.98
N PHE A 15 -27.74 9.42 35.45
CA PHE A 15 -27.98 9.58 34.00
C PHE A 15 -26.70 9.48 33.14
N LEU A 16 -25.53 9.83 33.69
CA LEU A 16 -24.24 9.59 33.01
C LEU A 16 -23.73 8.14 33.15
N LEU A 17 -24.12 7.40 34.20
CA LEU A 17 -23.76 5.97 34.33
C LEU A 17 -24.65 5.04 33.48
N CYS A 18 -25.89 5.42 33.18
CA CYS A 18 -26.80 4.61 32.37
C CYS A 18 -26.61 4.72 30.84
N MET A 19 -25.72 5.61 30.36
CA MET A 19 -25.31 5.68 28.94
C MET A 19 -24.04 4.86 28.62
N VAL A 20 -23.56 4.03 29.54
CA VAL A 20 -22.34 3.20 29.37
C VAL A 20 -22.64 1.70 29.23
N CYS A 21 -23.90 1.26 29.27
CA CYS A 21 -24.24 -0.16 29.09
C CYS A 21 -25.22 -0.39 27.94
N ASN A 22 -24.68 -0.46 26.73
CA ASN A 22 -24.94 -1.52 25.75
C ASN A 22 -23.96 -1.37 24.57
N MET A 23 -22.67 -1.23 24.86
CA MET A 23 -21.71 -1.91 23.99
C MET A 23 -21.79 -3.36 24.41
N THR A 24 -22.50 -4.18 23.64
CA THR A 24 -22.14 -5.60 23.58
C THR A 24 -20.65 -5.61 23.30
N MET A 25 -19.83 -5.90 24.31
CA MET A 25 -18.45 -6.31 24.13
C MET A 25 -18.51 -7.62 23.39
N GLN A 26 -18.73 -7.54 22.09
CA GLN A 26 -18.44 -8.59 21.17
C GLN A 26 -16.92 -8.73 21.25
N ALA A 27 -16.45 -9.87 21.72
CA ALA A 27 -15.03 -10.16 21.74
C ALA A 27 -14.53 -9.98 20.30
N LYS A 28 -13.71 -8.94 20.06
CA LYS A 28 -13.08 -8.76 18.75
C LYS A 28 -12.11 -9.92 18.54
N ALA A 29 -12.14 -10.52 17.36
CA ALA A 29 -11.23 -11.61 17.01
C ALA A 29 -9.75 -11.18 17.06
N TYR A 30 -9.51 -9.91 16.76
CA TYR A 30 -8.17 -9.29 16.72
C TYR A 30 -8.15 -7.98 17.51
N GLU A 31 -7.02 -7.65 18.12
CA GLU A 31 -6.87 -6.45 18.96
C GLU A 31 -6.73 -5.18 18.09
N SER A 32 -5.96 -5.27 17.01
CA SER A 32 -5.51 -4.10 16.24
C SER A 32 -6.38 -3.73 15.04
N PHE A 33 -7.13 -4.67 14.47
CA PHE A 33 -7.89 -4.50 13.22
C PHE A 33 -9.10 -5.44 13.16
N LYS A 34 -9.98 -5.25 12.19
CA LYS A 34 -11.07 -6.19 11.85
C LYS A 34 -10.67 -7.10 10.69
N VAL A 35 -11.19 -8.32 10.67
CA VAL A 35 -11.07 -9.25 9.53
C VAL A 35 -12.44 -9.47 8.90
N SER A 36 -12.49 -9.25 7.60
CA SER A 36 -13.72 -9.32 6.81
C SER A 36 -13.58 -10.28 5.64
N ILE A 37 -14.69 -10.88 5.21
CA ILE A 37 -14.75 -11.66 3.97
C ILE A 37 -15.69 -10.98 2.98
N TYR A 38 -15.27 -10.90 1.72
CA TYR A 38 -16.14 -10.47 0.63
C TYR A 38 -16.72 -11.68 -0.11
N VAL A 39 -18.04 -11.70 -0.25
CA VAL A 39 -18.80 -12.77 -0.90
C VAL A 39 -19.37 -12.23 -2.20
N ARG A 40 -18.97 -12.80 -3.33
CA ARG A 40 -19.53 -12.39 -4.64
C ARG A 40 -20.99 -12.78 -4.77
N ALA A 41 -21.74 -12.08 -5.62
CA ALA A 41 -23.17 -12.26 -5.83
C ALA A 41 -23.53 -13.70 -6.20
N TYR A 42 -22.64 -14.38 -6.93
CA TYR A 42 -22.77 -15.81 -7.26
C TYR A 42 -22.84 -16.71 -6.03
N GLU A 43 -22.00 -16.45 -5.04
CA GLU A 43 -21.97 -17.19 -3.79
C GLU A 43 -23.10 -16.74 -2.86
N VAL A 44 -23.45 -15.46 -2.85
CA VAL A 44 -24.61 -14.97 -2.10
C VAL A 44 -25.91 -15.59 -2.63
N ASP A 45 -26.12 -15.73 -3.95
CA ASP A 45 -27.32 -16.39 -4.50
C ASP A 45 -27.45 -17.86 -4.05
N LYS A 46 -26.33 -18.56 -3.87
CA LYS A 46 -26.32 -19.94 -3.35
C LYS A 46 -26.75 -20.02 -1.88
N MET A 47 -26.68 -18.93 -1.11
CA MET A 47 -27.02 -18.89 0.31
C MET A 47 -28.52 -19.10 0.60
N LYS A 48 -29.38 -19.14 -0.43
CA LYS A 48 -30.76 -19.63 -0.29
C LYS A 48 -30.82 -21.07 0.19
N ASP A 49 -29.80 -21.88 -0.13
CA ASP A 49 -29.60 -23.19 0.48
C ASP A 49 -28.84 -23.02 1.81
N ILE A 50 -29.59 -23.12 2.92
CA ILE A 50 -29.05 -22.97 4.26
C ILE A 50 -28.07 -24.09 4.63
N HIS A 51 -28.20 -25.29 4.05
CA HIS A 51 -27.28 -26.39 4.31
C HIS A 51 -25.94 -26.16 3.62
N TRP A 52 -25.97 -25.63 2.39
CA TRP A 52 -24.75 -25.19 1.72
C TRP A 52 -24.05 -24.06 2.48
N LEU A 53 -24.81 -23.06 2.92
CA LEU A 53 -24.26 -21.94 3.70
C LEU A 53 -23.63 -22.43 5.02
N ASP A 54 -24.35 -23.23 5.81
CA ASP A 54 -23.84 -23.73 7.08
C ASP A 54 -22.59 -24.60 6.90
N SER A 55 -22.62 -25.56 5.97
CA SER A 55 -21.49 -26.46 5.72
C SER A 55 -20.24 -25.74 5.21
N THR A 56 -20.39 -24.80 4.28
CA THR A 56 -19.25 -24.03 3.75
C THR A 56 -18.72 -23.02 4.76
N TRP A 57 -19.61 -22.36 5.52
CA TRP A 57 -19.18 -21.45 6.57
C TRP A 57 -18.37 -22.17 7.63
N ASN A 58 -18.80 -23.36 8.06
CA ASN A 58 -18.08 -24.17 9.05
C ASN A 58 -16.65 -24.49 8.59
N VAL A 59 -16.41 -24.72 7.29
CA VAL A 59 -15.05 -24.92 6.75
C VAL A 59 -14.19 -23.68 6.95
N ILE A 60 -14.71 -22.48 6.73
CA ILE A 60 -13.97 -21.23 6.89
C ILE A 60 -13.77 -20.90 8.37
N SER A 61 -14.86 -20.90 9.15
CA SER A 61 -14.89 -20.38 10.53
C SER A 61 -14.10 -21.25 11.52
N GLN A 62 -13.84 -22.52 11.20
CA GLN A 62 -12.94 -23.38 11.97
C GLN A 62 -11.46 -23.02 11.78
N GLN A 63 -11.11 -22.30 10.71
CA GLN A 63 -9.73 -22.00 10.32
C GLN A 63 -9.37 -20.51 10.44
N LEU A 64 -10.38 -19.64 10.44
CA LEU A 64 -10.25 -18.19 10.40
C LEU A 64 -11.35 -17.54 11.26
N GLU A 65 -10.94 -16.62 12.13
CA GLU A 65 -11.89 -15.76 12.85
C GLU A 65 -12.23 -14.55 11.98
N VAL A 66 -13.50 -14.20 11.94
CA VAL A 66 -14.05 -13.19 11.03
C VAL A 66 -14.97 -12.29 11.85
N ASP A 67 -14.82 -10.98 11.72
CA ASP A 67 -15.66 -9.99 12.42
C ASP A 67 -16.86 -9.59 11.55
N LYS A 68 -16.69 -9.58 10.23
CA LYS A 68 -17.66 -9.02 9.29
C LYS A 68 -17.70 -9.74 7.95
N ILE A 69 -18.85 -9.70 7.29
CA ILE A 69 -19.02 -10.22 5.94
C ILE A 69 -19.70 -9.20 5.02
N TYR A 70 -19.12 -9.02 3.83
CA TYR A 70 -19.72 -8.22 2.76
C TYR A 70 -20.46 -9.15 1.81
N LEU A 71 -21.78 -8.94 1.67
CA LEU A 71 -22.65 -9.70 0.80
C LEU A 71 -22.90 -8.89 -0.47
N GLU A 72 -22.25 -9.27 -1.56
CA GLU A 72 -22.42 -8.61 -2.85
C GLU A 72 -23.83 -8.83 -3.40
N THR A 73 -24.49 -7.75 -3.78
CA THR A 73 -25.87 -7.79 -4.28
C THR A 73 -25.96 -7.85 -5.80
N HIS A 74 -24.86 -7.53 -6.49
CA HIS A 74 -24.80 -7.54 -7.95
C HIS A 74 -23.41 -7.83 -8.52
N ARG A 75 -23.38 -8.66 -9.57
CA ARG A 75 -22.23 -8.92 -10.46
C ARG A 75 -22.72 -9.56 -11.76
N ASP A 76 -22.19 -9.16 -12.92
CA ASP A 76 -22.52 -9.73 -14.24
C ASP A 76 -24.03 -9.81 -14.52
N LEU A 77 -24.73 -8.70 -14.27
CA LEU A 77 -26.19 -8.57 -14.38
C LEU A 77 -27.03 -9.43 -13.43
N LEU A 78 -26.43 -10.36 -12.67
CA LEU A 78 -27.10 -11.04 -11.56
C LEU A 78 -27.39 -10.00 -10.48
N VAL A 79 -28.65 -9.89 -10.08
CA VAL A 79 -29.09 -9.15 -8.88
C VAL A 79 -29.65 -10.18 -7.89
N VAL A 80 -29.07 -10.24 -6.69
CA VAL A 80 -29.50 -11.20 -5.66
C VAL A 80 -30.86 -10.80 -5.10
N GLU A 81 -31.77 -11.77 -4.96
CA GLU A 81 -33.12 -11.57 -4.44
C GLU A 81 -33.15 -11.14 -2.96
N ASP A 82 -34.12 -10.29 -2.60
CA ASP A 82 -34.34 -9.78 -1.24
C ASP A 82 -34.35 -10.88 -0.18
N ALA A 83 -35.07 -11.98 -0.45
CA ALA A 83 -35.24 -13.08 0.50
C ALA A 83 -33.90 -13.78 0.80
N THR A 84 -33.06 -13.95 -0.21
CA THR A 84 -31.72 -14.54 -0.06
C THR A 84 -30.81 -13.63 0.77
N LEU A 85 -30.86 -12.31 0.53
CA LEU A 85 -30.09 -11.33 1.30
C LEU A 85 -30.48 -11.34 2.78
N GLU A 86 -31.78 -11.32 3.09
CA GLU A 86 -32.25 -11.33 4.49
C GLU A 86 -31.94 -12.67 5.19
N GLN A 87 -32.03 -13.80 4.49
CA GLN A 87 -31.63 -15.11 5.03
C GLN A 87 -30.14 -15.14 5.35
N ALA A 88 -29.28 -14.71 4.43
CA ALA A 88 -27.84 -14.66 4.62
C ALA A 88 -27.47 -13.72 5.78
N LYS A 89 -28.04 -12.50 5.81
CA LYS A 89 -27.82 -11.54 6.90
C LYS A 89 -28.19 -12.15 8.26
N LYS A 90 -29.36 -12.79 8.35
CA LYS A 90 -29.80 -13.44 9.57
C LYS A 90 -28.83 -14.53 10.00
N PHE A 91 -28.40 -15.40 9.08
CA PHE A 91 -27.44 -16.47 9.38
C PHE A 91 -26.15 -15.97 10.03
N PHE A 92 -25.60 -14.87 9.53
CA PHE A 92 -24.37 -14.25 10.04
C PHE A 92 -24.59 -13.49 11.35
N HIS A 93 -25.69 -12.73 11.46
CA HIS A 93 -26.02 -12.05 12.72
C HIS A 93 -26.30 -13.00 13.88
N ASP A 94 -26.97 -14.13 13.63
CA ASP A 94 -27.19 -15.19 14.64
C ASP A 94 -25.85 -15.77 15.17
N ARG A 95 -24.75 -15.58 14.43
CA ARG A 95 -23.39 -16.03 14.78
C ARG A 95 -22.49 -14.87 15.24
N GLY A 96 -23.04 -13.67 15.44
CA GLY A 96 -22.26 -12.51 15.86
C GLY A 96 -21.28 -12.04 14.78
N ILE A 97 -21.67 -12.09 13.50
CA ILE A 97 -20.88 -11.54 12.40
C ILE A 97 -21.60 -10.28 11.88
N GLU A 98 -20.88 -9.17 11.76
CA GLU A 98 -21.41 -7.95 11.15
C GLU A 98 -21.67 -8.18 9.66
N THR A 99 -22.68 -7.51 9.08
CA THR A 99 -22.99 -7.64 7.66
C THR A 99 -22.98 -6.26 6.98
N ALA A 100 -22.46 -6.21 5.76
CA ALA A 100 -22.51 -5.03 4.88
C ALA A 100 -22.75 -5.48 3.43
N GLY A 101 -23.16 -4.54 2.57
CA GLY A 101 -23.39 -4.81 1.15
C GLY A 101 -22.10 -4.68 0.32
N GLY A 102 -22.06 -5.39 -0.81
CA GLY A 102 -21.06 -5.18 -1.86
C GLY A 102 -21.73 -4.94 -3.21
N ILE A 103 -21.07 -4.20 -4.10
CA ILE A 103 -21.52 -4.02 -5.48
C ILE A 103 -20.32 -4.11 -6.42
N THR A 104 -20.39 -5.00 -7.40
CA THR A 104 -19.51 -4.98 -8.59
C THR A 104 -20.32 -4.59 -9.82
N TYR A 105 -19.97 -3.46 -10.44
CA TYR A 105 -20.68 -2.87 -11.58
C TYR A 105 -20.26 -3.45 -12.94
N THR A 106 -20.26 -4.78 -13.04
CA THR A 106 -19.97 -5.50 -14.29
C THR A 106 -21.23 -5.87 -15.06
N ILE A 107 -21.12 -5.89 -16.38
CA ILE A 107 -22.10 -6.47 -17.31
C ILE A 107 -21.70 -7.91 -17.63
N ASN A 108 -20.42 -8.13 -17.93
CA ASN A 108 -19.89 -9.44 -18.30
C ASN A 108 -18.38 -9.52 -18.08
N GLU A 109 -17.94 -10.12 -16.98
CA GLU A 109 -16.52 -10.30 -16.68
C GLU A 109 -15.78 -11.13 -17.74
N ALA A 110 -16.43 -12.14 -18.33
CA ALA A 110 -15.85 -12.97 -19.38
C ALA A 110 -15.60 -12.18 -20.68
N ASN A 111 -16.31 -11.06 -20.88
CA ASN A 111 -16.07 -10.14 -21.98
C ASN A 111 -15.03 -9.07 -21.61
N SER A 112 -13.82 -9.52 -21.25
CA SER A 112 -12.71 -8.63 -20.89
C SER A 112 -13.09 -7.61 -19.81
N PHE A 113 -13.75 -8.06 -18.74
CA PHE A 113 -14.16 -7.20 -17.62
C PHE A 113 -15.12 -6.06 -18.05
N GLU A 114 -16.13 -6.37 -18.87
CA GLU A 114 -17.09 -5.38 -19.36
C GLU A 114 -17.88 -4.73 -18.20
N THR A 115 -17.80 -3.40 -18.09
CA THR A 115 -18.53 -2.59 -17.11
C THR A 115 -19.62 -1.74 -17.76
N PHE A 116 -20.48 -1.14 -16.93
CA PHE A 116 -21.52 -0.23 -17.42
C PHE A 116 -20.92 1.01 -18.14
N CYS A 117 -21.45 1.34 -19.32
CA CYS A 117 -21.29 2.66 -19.94
C CYS A 117 -22.12 3.74 -19.21
N TYR A 118 -21.45 4.65 -18.50
CA TYR A 118 -22.11 5.74 -17.78
C TYR A 118 -22.64 6.86 -18.68
N SER A 119 -22.43 6.77 -19.99
CA SER A 119 -23.03 7.65 -21.00
C SER A 119 -24.35 7.10 -21.56
N ASN A 120 -24.61 5.80 -21.40
CA ASN A 120 -25.81 5.14 -21.89
C ASN A 120 -26.97 5.30 -20.88
N PRO A 121 -28.11 5.92 -21.25
CA PRO A 121 -29.24 6.14 -20.34
C PRO A 121 -29.79 4.87 -19.67
N GLU A 122 -29.83 3.74 -20.38
CA GLU A 122 -30.36 2.48 -19.83
C GLU A 122 -29.40 1.87 -18.81
N HIS A 123 -28.09 1.95 -19.07
CA HIS A 123 -27.07 1.50 -18.13
C HIS A 123 -27.08 2.36 -16.86
N ARG A 124 -27.24 3.69 -17.01
CA ARG A 124 -27.36 4.60 -15.86
C ARG A 124 -28.55 4.26 -14.96
N LYS A 125 -29.70 3.91 -15.55
CA LYS A 125 -30.88 3.44 -14.79
C LYS A 125 -30.58 2.13 -14.04
N MET A 126 -29.88 1.20 -14.67
CA MET A 126 -29.48 -0.07 -14.03
C MET A 126 -28.53 0.17 -12.85
N VAL A 127 -27.51 1.02 -13.04
CA VAL A 127 -26.56 1.42 -11.97
C VAL A 127 -27.30 1.98 -10.76
N GLN A 128 -28.24 2.90 -11.00
CA GLN A 128 -29.09 3.48 -9.96
C GLN A 128 -29.94 2.42 -9.25
N LYS A 129 -30.62 1.56 -10.01
CA LYS A 129 -31.46 0.48 -9.45
C LYS A 129 -30.65 -0.45 -8.55
N ILE A 130 -29.43 -0.80 -8.94
CA ILE A 130 -28.53 -1.63 -8.12
C ILE A 130 -28.19 -0.92 -6.81
N ALA A 131 -27.82 0.37 -6.85
CA ALA A 131 -27.51 1.13 -5.63
C ALA A 131 -28.71 1.24 -4.68
N GLU A 132 -29.91 1.50 -5.22
CA GLU A 132 -31.17 1.54 -4.46
C GLU A 132 -31.50 0.18 -3.84
N HIS A 133 -31.29 -0.91 -4.59
CA HIS A 133 -31.47 -2.28 -4.11
C HIS A 133 -30.55 -2.60 -2.95
N THR A 134 -29.25 -2.33 -3.07
CA THR A 134 -28.29 -2.57 -1.99
C THR A 134 -28.61 -1.73 -0.75
N ALA A 135 -28.91 -0.43 -0.94
CA ALA A 135 -29.22 0.49 0.16
C ALA A 135 -30.49 0.13 0.94
N LYS A 136 -31.42 -0.61 0.32
CA LYS A 136 -32.62 -1.14 0.99
C LYS A 136 -32.27 -2.16 2.08
N HIS A 137 -31.19 -2.92 1.89
CA HIS A 137 -30.85 -4.07 2.72
C HIS A 137 -29.75 -3.82 3.74
N PHE A 138 -28.91 -2.81 3.54
CA PHE A 138 -27.73 -2.57 4.39
C PHE A 138 -27.63 -1.10 4.82
N ASP A 139 -26.95 -0.85 5.95
CA ASP A 139 -26.55 0.48 6.43
C ASP A 139 -25.16 0.89 5.96
N GLU A 140 -24.43 -0.02 5.32
CA GLU A 140 -23.16 0.24 4.67
C GLU A 140 -23.00 -0.67 3.45
N PHE A 141 -22.48 -0.13 2.35
CA PHE A 141 -21.98 -0.96 1.25
C PHE A 141 -20.71 -0.39 0.60
N ILE A 142 -19.91 -1.30 0.05
CA ILE A 142 -18.70 -0.99 -0.70
C ILE A 142 -18.92 -1.18 -2.20
N LEU A 143 -18.46 -0.21 -2.98
CA LEU A 143 -18.28 -0.33 -4.42
C LEU A 143 -16.94 -0.98 -4.68
N ASP A 144 -16.96 -2.12 -5.35
CA ASP A 144 -15.76 -2.78 -5.86
C ASP A 144 -15.04 -1.90 -6.89
N ASP A 145 -13.76 -2.18 -7.13
CA ASP A 145 -12.90 -1.36 -7.99
C ASP A 145 -13.25 -1.44 -9.49
N PHE A 146 -14.34 -2.14 -9.84
CA PHE A 146 -15.03 -2.13 -11.12
C PHE A 146 -15.98 -0.93 -11.31
N PHE A 147 -16.08 -0.02 -10.35
CA PHE A 147 -16.72 1.29 -10.52
C PHE A 147 -15.84 2.26 -11.33
N PHE A 148 -15.50 1.86 -12.55
CA PHE A 148 -14.75 2.64 -13.53
C PHE A 148 -15.39 2.55 -14.91
N THR A 149 -14.90 3.34 -15.87
CA THR A 149 -15.33 3.19 -17.26
C THR A 149 -14.16 3.12 -18.24
N SER A 150 -14.15 2.06 -19.03
CA SER A 150 -13.28 1.88 -20.19
C SER A 150 -14.04 2.03 -21.51
N CYS A 151 -15.36 2.29 -21.44
CA CYS A 151 -16.23 2.31 -22.60
C CYS A 151 -15.79 3.39 -23.61
N LYS A 152 -16.03 3.08 -24.89
CA LYS A 152 -15.76 3.92 -26.07
C LYS A 152 -16.83 3.69 -27.14
N SER A 153 -18.08 3.53 -26.72
CA SER A 153 -19.22 3.39 -27.63
C SER A 153 -19.50 4.69 -28.38
N ASP A 154 -20.27 4.65 -29.47
CA ASP A 154 -20.65 5.85 -30.24
C ASP A 154 -21.32 6.92 -29.37
N ILE A 155 -22.14 6.51 -28.40
CA ILE A 155 -22.80 7.40 -27.44
C ILE A 155 -21.76 8.15 -26.63
N GLU A 156 -20.75 7.45 -26.13
CA GLU A 156 -19.71 8.02 -25.30
C GLU A 156 -18.70 8.85 -26.11
N ILE A 157 -18.34 8.42 -27.32
CA ILE A 157 -17.51 9.22 -28.23
C ILE A 157 -18.19 10.56 -28.52
N LYS A 158 -19.50 10.53 -28.77
CA LYS A 158 -20.31 11.75 -28.95
C LYS A 158 -20.37 12.60 -27.68
N ALA A 159 -20.55 11.98 -26.51
CA ALA A 159 -20.63 12.68 -25.23
C ALA A 159 -19.29 13.30 -24.78
N LYS A 160 -18.17 12.62 -25.03
CA LYS A 160 -16.81 13.14 -24.79
C LYS A 160 -16.56 14.44 -25.54
N GLY A 161 -16.99 14.49 -26.81
CA GLY A 161 -16.75 15.64 -27.69
C GLY A 161 -15.25 15.90 -27.84
N MET A 162 -14.84 17.16 -27.64
CA MET A 162 -13.44 17.58 -27.81
C MET A 162 -12.56 17.37 -26.56
N GLN A 163 -13.11 16.91 -25.44
CA GLN A 163 -12.34 16.66 -24.22
C GLN A 163 -11.33 15.53 -24.42
N SER A 164 -10.27 15.51 -23.60
CA SER A 164 -9.46 14.30 -23.45
C SER A 164 -10.30 13.18 -22.84
N TRP A 165 -9.88 11.92 -23.00
CA TRP A 165 -10.55 10.80 -22.33
C TRP A 165 -10.49 10.94 -20.81
N THR A 166 -9.36 11.40 -20.27
CA THR A 166 -9.15 11.59 -18.83
C THR A 166 -10.12 12.63 -18.27
N ASP A 167 -10.15 13.84 -18.83
CA ASP A 167 -11.01 14.93 -18.32
C ASP A 167 -12.48 14.53 -18.37
N TYR A 168 -12.88 13.91 -19.48
CA TYR A 168 -14.24 13.41 -19.65
C TYR A 168 -14.61 12.36 -18.62
N ARG A 169 -13.75 11.35 -18.42
CA ARG A 169 -14.02 10.24 -17.50
C ARG A 169 -14.01 10.68 -16.03
N LEU A 170 -13.09 11.57 -15.65
CA LEU A 170 -13.06 12.16 -14.31
C LEU A 170 -14.39 12.85 -14.00
N LYS A 171 -14.85 13.72 -14.90
CA LYS A 171 -16.15 14.39 -14.75
C LYS A 171 -17.31 13.37 -14.72
N LEU A 172 -17.37 12.47 -15.70
CA LEU A 172 -18.47 11.52 -15.85
C LEU A 172 -18.62 10.61 -14.62
N MET A 173 -17.51 10.07 -14.12
CA MET A 173 -17.53 9.13 -12.99
C MET A 173 -17.79 9.84 -11.66
N THR A 174 -17.30 11.06 -11.48
CA THR A 174 -17.67 11.87 -10.31
C THR A 174 -19.17 12.18 -10.30
N GLU A 175 -19.74 12.56 -11.45
CA GLU A 175 -21.19 12.75 -11.60
C GLU A 175 -21.97 11.45 -11.37
N ALA A 176 -21.49 10.32 -11.91
CA ALA A 176 -22.12 9.01 -11.72
C ALA A 176 -22.13 8.59 -10.24
N GLY A 177 -21.00 8.72 -9.53
CA GLY A 177 -20.91 8.39 -8.11
C GLY A 177 -21.90 9.22 -7.28
N ARG A 178 -21.99 10.53 -7.55
CA ARG A 178 -22.91 11.42 -6.84
C ARG A 178 -24.38 11.15 -7.18
N ASP A 179 -24.71 11.10 -8.46
CA ASP A 179 -26.09 11.21 -8.94
C ASP A 179 -26.74 9.85 -9.20
N LEU A 180 -25.97 8.78 -9.42
CA LEU A 180 -26.48 7.42 -9.65
C LEU A 180 -26.28 6.51 -8.44
N VAL A 181 -25.29 6.76 -7.58
CA VAL A 181 -25.03 5.91 -6.40
C VAL A 181 -25.44 6.61 -5.11
N LEU A 182 -24.75 7.69 -4.74
CA LEU A 182 -24.90 8.31 -3.42
C LEU A 182 -26.29 8.88 -3.18
N LYS A 183 -26.79 9.74 -4.08
CA LYS A 183 -28.12 10.35 -3.93
C LYS A 183 -29.24 9.31 -3.92
N PRO A 184 -29.30 8.33 -4.85
CA PRO A 184 -30.31 7.28 -4.81
C PRO A 184 -30.23 6.40 -3.57
N ALA A 185 -29.02 5.97 -3.18
CA ALA A 185 -28.83 5.17 -1.96
C ALA A 185 -29.33 5.93 -0.71
N LYS A 186 -28.92 7.19 -0.54
CA LYS A 186 -29.33 8.04 0.60
C LYS A 186 -30.83 8.37 0.60
N LYS A 187 -31.48 8.32 -0.56
CA LYS A 187 -32.95 8.46 -0.66
C LYS A 187 -33.67 7.21 -0.11
N VAL A 188 -33.11 6.02 -0.34
CA VAL A 188 -33.67 4.76 0.16
C VAL A 188 -33.37 4.59 1.66
N ASN A 189 -32.12 4.80 2.05
CA ASN A 189 -31.66 4.74 3.44
C ASN A 189 -30.84 6.00 3.78
N PRO A 190 -31.41 7.00 4.48
CA PRO A 190 -30.70 8.23 4.83
C PRO A 190 -29.44 8.05 5.71
N GLN A 191 -29.26 6.89 6.35
CA GLN A 191 -28.11 6.57 7.20
C GLN A 191 -27.05 5.74 6.48
N ILE A 192 -27.26 5.39 5.21
CA ILE A 192 -26.31 4.56 4.45
C ILE A 192 -24.93 5.21 4.38
N LYS A 193 -23.92 4.39 4.64
CA LYS A 193 -22.53 4.68 4.31
C LYS A 193 -22.16 4.01 2.99
N VAL A 194 -21.64 4.79 2.05
CA VAL A 194 -21.17 4.27 0.77
C VAL A 194 -19.66 4.44 0.68
N ILE A 195 -18.97 3.31 0.50
CA ILE A 195 -17.52 3.23 0.43
C ILE A 195 -17.11 2.96 -1.02
N ILE A 196 -16.02 3.58 -1.48
CA ILE A 196 -15.42 3.29 -2.79
C ILE A 196 -14.09 2.56 -2.62
N LYS A 197 -13.94 1.38 -3.25
CA LYS A 197 -12.64 0.70 -3.38
C LYS A 197 -11.89 1.29 -4.57
N TYR A 198 -10.61 1.59 -4.37
CA TYR A 198 -9.69 1.94 -5.44
C TYR A 198 -8.74 0.77 -5.75
N PRO A 199 -8.44 0.51 -7.03
CA PRO A 199 -7.60 -0.61 -7.44
C PRO A 199 -6.13 -0.36 -7.14
N ASN A 200 -5.32 -1.41 -7.19
CA ASN A 200 -3.87 -1.32 -7.02
C ASN A 200 -3.08 -1.70 -8.28
N TRP A 201 -3.76 -2.24 -9.28
CA TRP A 201 -3.16 -2.83 -10.47
C TRP A 201 -2.83 -1.82 -11.58
N TYR A 202 -2.96 -0.52 -11.32
CA TYR A 202 -2.47 0.57 -12.18
C TYR A 202 -2.26 1.86 -11.38
N ASP A 203 -1.26 2.65 -11.76
CA ASP A 203 -0.94 3.93 -11.09
C ASP A 203 -1.66 5.15 -11.71
N HIS A 204 -2.35 4.93 -12.85
CA HIS A 204 -3.03 5.92 -13.69
C HIS A 204 -4.56 5.95 -13.49
N PHE A 205 -5.00 6.06 -12.23
CA PHE A 205 -6.39 6.14 -11.76
C PHE A 205 -7.33 6.97 -12.65
N GLN A 206 -6.88 8.18 -13.00
CA GLN A 206 -7.60 9.15 -13.79
C GLN A 206 -7.99 8.65 -15.19
N GLY A 207 -7.21 7.73 -15.77
CA GLY A 207 -7.44 7.22 -17.12
C GLY A 207 -8.74 6.43 -17.27
N LEU A 208 -9.23 5.85 -16.18
CA LEU A 208 -10.49 5.08 -16.12
C LEU A 208 -11.59 5.79 -15.31
N GLY A 209 -11.35 7.04 -14.91
CA GLY A 209 -12.33 7.89 -14.23
C GLY A 209 -12.29 7.86 -12.71
N PHE A 210 -11.28 7.23 -12.09
CA PHE A 210 -11.08 7.37 -10.65
C PHE A 210 -10.51 8.76 -10.33
N ASN A 211 -11.41 9.66 -9.95
CA ASN A 211 -11.05 11.00 -9.52
C ASN A 211 -10.53 10.96 -8.07
N LEU A 212 -9.21 10.91 -7.89
CA LEU A 212 -8.58 10.88 -6.56
C LEU A 212 -8.64 12.21 -5.80
N GLU A 213 -8.97 13.32 -6.45
CA GLU A 213 -9.14 14.63 -5.80
C GLU A 213 -10.54 14.74 -5.19
N GLU A 214 -11.59 14.43 -5.97
CA GLU A 214 -12.98 14.56 -5.51
C GLU A 214 -13.55 13.28 -4.89
N GLY A 215 -13.22 12.11 -5.44
CA GLY A 215 -13.79 10.83 -5.04
C GLY A 215 -13.64 10.53 -3.56
N PRO A 216 -12.41 10.58 -2.98
CA PRO A 216 -12.22 10.34 -1.55
C PRO A 216 -13.01 11.31 -0.66
N GLN A 217 -13.30 12.53 -1.14
CA GLN A 217 -14.09 13.54 -0.41
C GLN A 217 -15.60 13.33 -0.58
N LEU A 218 -16.02 12.73 -1.71
CA LEU A 218 -17.41 12.55 -2.09
C LEU A 218 -18.07 11.36 -1.36
N PHE A 219 -17.35 10.25 -1.23
CA PHE A 219 -17.83 9.03 -0.56
C PHE A 219 -17.67 9.10 0.97
N ASP A 220 -18.41 8.25 1.68
CA ASP A 220 -18.39 8.23 3.15
C ASP A 220 -17.09 7.56 3.69
N GLY A 221 -16.41 6.78 2.86
CA GLY A 221 -15.08 6.22 3.11
C GLY A 221 -14.44 5.67 1.83
N ILE A 222 -13.17 5.29 1.92
CA ILE A 222 -12.43 4.63 0.84
C ILE A 222 -11.89 3.28 1.29
N TRP A 223 -11.57 2.42 0.33
CA TRP A 223 -10.89 1.14 0.55
C TRP A 223 -9.77 0.96 -0.46
N THR A 224 -8.74 0.22 -0.07
CA THR A 224 -7.51 0.09 -0.86
C THR A 224 -7.33 -1.34 -1.33
N GLY A 225 -7.22 -1.55 -2.65
CA GLY A 225 -6.63 -2.78 -3.18
C GLY A 225 -5.17 -2.90 -2.71
N THR A 226 -4.76 -4.09 -2.28
CA THR A 226 -3.41 -4.36 -1.76
C THR A 226 -2.80 -5.65 -2.32
N GLU A 227 -3.42 -6.19 -3.36
CA GLU A 227 -3.09 -7.47 -3.99
C GLU A 227 -1.77 -7.41 -4.79
N THR A 228 -0.67 -7.96 -4.27
CA THR A 228 0.59 -8.05 -5.05
C THR A 228 0.62 -9.31 -5.92
N ARG A 229 1.54 -9.36 -6.87
CA ARG A 229 1.68 -10.44 -7.86
C ARG A 229 3.13 -10.82 -8.03
N ASP A 230 3.36 -11.76 -8.94
CA ASP A 230 4.68 -11.88 -9.56
C ASP A 230 5.08 -10.52 -10.17
N PRO A 231 6.16 -9.89 -9.68
CA PRO A 231 6.65 -8.63 -10.23
C PRO A 231 6.99 -8.69 -11.72
N ALA A 232 7.27 -9.90 -12.25
CA ALA A 232 7.53 -10.14 -13.67
C ALA A 232 6.25 -10.28 -14.51
N GLY A 233 5.08 -10.35 -13.86
CA GLY A 233 3.79 -10.39 -14.53
C GLY A 233 3.41 -9.06 -15.21
N ASN A 234 2.31 -9.09 -15.95
CA ASN A 234 1.80 -7.95 -16.73
C ASN A 234 1.22 -6.79 -15.90
N GLN A 235 1.13 -6.92 -14.57
CA GLN A 235 0.67 -5.87 -13.67
C GLN A 235 1.82 -5.14 -12.97
N HIS A 236 3.05 -5.68 -12.99
CA HIS A 236 4.26 -5.06 -12.41
C HIS A 236 4.18 -4.72 -10.90
N LEU A 237 3.38 -5.47 -10.13
CA LEU A 237 3.09 -5.18 -8.73
C LEU A 237 4.17 -5.72 -7.78
N GLN A 238 5.03 -4.83 -7.29
CA GLN A 238 6.07 -5.16 -6.32
C GLN A 238 5.47 -5.40 -4.93
N ASN A 239 6.11 -6.25 -4.12
CA ASN A 239 5.66 -6.61 -2.77
C ASN A 239 5.36 -5.38 -1.89
N TYR A 240 6.24 -4.38 -1.92
CA TYR A 240 6.10 -3.15 -1.14
C TYR A 240 4.79 -2.38 -1.39
N LEU A 241 4.14 -2.61 -2.54
CA LEU A 241 2.86 -1.98 -2.90
C LEU A 241 1.79 -2.20 -1.83
N SER A 242 1.66 -3.41 -1.26
CA SER A 242 0.63 -3.73 -0.25
C SER A 242 0.67 -2.77 0.95
N TYR A 243 1.87 -2.29 1.30
CA TYR A 243 2.06 -1.26 2.34
C TYR A 243 1.88 0.16 1.78
N ASN A 244 2.56 0.48 0.67
CA ASN A 244 2.67 1.86 0.19
C ASN A 244 1.35 2.46 -0.31
N ILE A 245 0.51 1.65 -0.97
CA ILE A 245 -0.74 2.15 -1.56
C ILE A 245 -1.79 2.50 -0.49
N ILE A 246 -1.83 1.76 0.63
CA ILE A 246 -2.64 2.13 1.81
C ILE A 246 -2.26 3.52 2.26
N ARG A 247 -0.96 3.77 2.45
CA ARG A 247 -0.44 5.06 2.91
C ARG A 247 -0.76 6.19 1.94
N TYR A 248 -0.64 5.93 0.63
CA TYR A 248 -0.99 6.93 -0.37
C TYR A 248 -2.48 7.31 -0.25
N PHE A 249 -3.38 6.34 -0.09
CA PHE A 249 -4.82 6.59 0.04
C PHE A 249 -5.19 7.24 1.38
N ASP A 250 -4.52 6.89 2.47
CA ASP A 250 -4.62 7.63 3.74
C ASP A 250 -4.29 9.11 3.57
N ASN A 251 -3.32 9.41 2.70
CA ASN A 251 -2.90 10.78 2.42
C ASN A 251 -3.84 11.53 1.47
N LEU A 252 -4.76 10.85 0.77
CA LEU A 252 -5.83 11.50 0.00
C LEU A 252 -6.89 12.11 0.94
N ARG A 253 -7.22 11.39 2.02
CA ARG A 253 -8.16 11.83 3.06
C ARG A 253 -7.88 11.14 4.40
N PRO A 254 -7.07 11.77 5.28
CA PRO A 254 -6.68 11.15 6.55
C PRO A 254 -7.88 10.75 7.42
N GLY A 255 -7.88 9.51 7.90
CA GLY A 255 -8.93 8.96 8.77
C GLY A 255 -10.17 8.40 8.04
N TYR A 256 -10.17 8.37 6.71
CA TYR A 256 -11.31 7.88 5.91
C TYR A 256 -11.00 6.65 5.06
N ASN A 257 -9.77 6.12 5.12
CA ASN A 257 -9.44 4.83 4.55
C ASN A 257 -9.79 3.72 5.55
N GLY A 258 -10.77 2.89 5.18
CA GLY A 258 -11.32 1.89 6.09
C GLY A 258 -10.52 0.59 6.14
N GLY A 259 -9.72 0.28 5.11
CA GLY A 259 -8.98 -0.96 5.11
C GLY A 259 -8.29 -1.36 3.81
N GLY A 260 -7.62 -2.50 3.87
CA GLY A 260 -7.02 -3.17 2.73
C GLY A 260 -7.89 -4.30 2.19
N TRP A 261 -7.66 -4.67 0.94
CA TRP A 261 -8.35 -5.74 0.24
C TRP A 261 -7.31 -6.65 -0.40
N VAL A 262 -7.34 -7.93 -0.05
CA VAL A 262 -6.33 -8.91 -0.46
C VAL A 262 -7.04 -10.12 -1.08
N ASP A 263 -6.49 -10.59 -2.20
CA ASP A 263 -6.87 -11.86 -2.81
C ASP A 263 -5.73 -12.87 -2.80
N VAL A 264 -6.01 -14.05 -3.32
CA VAL A 264 -5.10 -15.20 -3.32
C VAL A 264 -4.07 -15.18 -4.43
N GLY A 265 -4.06 -14.12 -5.25
CA GLY A 265 -3.12 -14.00 -6.35
C GLY A 265 -1.68 -14.00 -5.85
N GLY A 266 -0.78 -14.55 -6.66
CA GLY A 266 0.62 -14.78 -6.27
C GLY A 266 0.85 -16.08 -5.50
N LEU A 267 -0.17 -16.84 -5.08
CA LEU A 267 0.01 -18.14 -4.44
C LEU A 267 0.84 -19.15 -5.26
N ASN A 268 0.86 -19.01 -6.59
CA ASN A 268 1.69 -19.81 -7.48
C ASN A 268 3.19 -19.67 -7.20
N MET A 269 3.60 -18.60 -6.53
CA MET A 269 4.99 -18.35 -6.12
C MET A 269 5.31 -18.93 -4.72
N GLY A 270 4.29 -19.25 -3.91
CA GLY A 270 4.45 -19.76 -2.54
C GLY A 270 3.30 -19.35 -1.60
N MET A 271 3.03 -20.14 -0.56
CA MET A 271 2.02 -19.76 0.45
C MET A 271 2.40 -18.52 1.26
N ASP A 272 3.70 -18.37 1.52
CA ASP A 272 4.30 -17.21 2.16
C ASP A 272 4.06 -15.91 1.38
N ARG A 273 3.87 -15.97 0.06
CA ARG A 273 3.52 -14.79 -0.75
C ARG A 273 2.12 -14.24 -0.45
N TYR A 274 1.17 -15.12 -0.18
CA TYR A 274 -0.15 -14.68 0.29
C TYR A 274 -0.06 -14.17 1.73
N ALA A 275 0.71 -14.84 2.59
CA ALA A 275 0.98 -14.38 3.95
C ALA A 275 1.60 -12.96 3.98
N GLU A 276 2.56 -12.69 3.10
CA GLU A 276 3.25 -11.41 3.03
C GLU A 276 2.31 -10.27 2.64
N GLN A 277 1.37 -10.50 1.70
CA GLN A 277 0.36 -9.50 1.33
C GLN A 277 -0.48 -9.08 2.54
N LEU A 278 -0.94 -10.05 3.33
CA LEU A 278 -1.70 -9.79 4.56
C LEU A 278 -0.85 -9.00 5.56
N HIS A 279 0.40 -9.43 5.77
CA HIS A 279 1.33 -8.80 6.70
C HIS A 279 1.63 -7.34 6.34
N LEU A 280 2.05 -7.09 5.10
CA LEU A 280 2.42 -5.77 4.60
C LEU A 280 1.24 -4.79 4.62
N THR A 281 0.04 -5.26 4.30
CA THR A 281 -1.19 -4.47 4.41
C THR A 281 -1.41 -3.98 5.85
N MET A 282 -1.20 -4.85 6.83
CA MET A 282 -1.36 -4.52 8.25
C MET A 282 -0.21 -3.69 8.81
N LEU A 283 1.01 -3.81 8.28
CA LEU A 283 2.11 -2.89 8.62
C LEU A 283 1.77 -1.43 8.28
N ALA A 284 0.91 -1.20 7.29
CA ALA A 284 0.41 0.15 6.98
C ALA A 284 -0.63 0.66 7.98
N LYS A 285 -0.99 -0.11 9.01
CA LYS A 285 -2.00 0.21 10.04
C LYS A 285 -3.42 0.33 9.50
N ALA A 286 -3.76 -0.42 8.46
CA ALA A 286 -5.13 -0.45 7.93
C ALA A 286 -6.12 -0.94 9.02
N PRO A 287 -7.28 -0.26 9.23
CA PRO A 287 -8.22 -0.62 10.30
C PRO A 287 -8.93 -1.97 10.12
N GLU A 288 -9.08 -2.40 8.87
CA GLU A 288 -9.76 -3.63 8.49
C GLU A 288 -9.04 -4.27 7.29
N ILE A 289 -9.11 -5.60 7.19
CA ILE A 289 -8.65 -6.35 6.01
C ILE A 289 -9.80 -7.18 5.44
N ILE A 290 -10.08 -6.99 4.16
CA ILE A 290 -11.05 -7.79 3.41
C ILE A 290 -10.31 -8.90 2.67
N LEU A 291 -10.71 -10.14 2.92
CA LEU A 291 -10.28 -11.32 2.19
C LEU A 291 -11.24 -11.55 1.03
N PHE A 292 -10.78 -11.26 -0.19
CA PHE A 292 -11.47 -11.59 -1.41
C PHE A 292 -10.96 -12.93 -1.94
N ALA A 293 -11.78 -13.96 -2.09
CA ALA A 293 -13.22 -14.00 -1.81
C ALA A 293 -13.63 -15.31 -1.10
N TYR A 294 -14.86 -15.34 -0.60
CA TYR A 294 -15.47 -16.50 0.07
C TYR A 294 -15.20 -17.82 -0.67
N HIS A 295 -15.42 -17.88 -1.99
CA HIS A 295 -15.12 -19.09 -2.77
C HIS A 295 -13.63 -19.43 -2.79
N GLN A 296 -12.72 -18.45 -2.82
CA GLN A 296 -11.28 -18.72 -2.79
C GLN A 296 -10.85 -19.30 -1.44
N LEU A 297 -11.41 -18.82 -0.34
CA LEU A 297 -11.20 -19.36 1.01
C LEU A 297 -11.71 -20.81 1.17
N LEU A 298 -12.61 -21.26 0.30
CA LEU A 298 -13.14 -22.63 0.27
C LEU A 298 -12.40 -23.54 -0.72
N ASP A 299 -12.18 -23.05 -1.92
CA ASP A 299 -11.79 -23.86 -3.07
C ASP A 299 -10.28 -23.94 -3.25
N VAL A 300 -9.54 -22.92 -2.81
CA VAL A 300 -8.07 -22.94 -2.88
C VAL A 300 -7.52 -23.83 -1.75
N LYS A 301 -7.11 -25.03 -2.13
CA LYS A 301 -6.63 -26.06 -1.21
C LYS A 301 -5.18 -25.82 -0.80
N LEU A 302 -4.88 -26.13 0.46
CA LEU A 302 -3.50 -26.28 0.91
C LEU A 302 -2.85 -27.41 0.11
N SER A 303 -1.63 -27.18 -0.36
CA SER A 303 -0.92 -28.14 -1.20
C SER A 303 0.58 -28.02 -1.01
N PRO A 304 1.32 -29.14 -0.86
CA PRO A 304 2.78 -29.14 -0.78
C PRO A 304 3.48 -28.49 -1.96
N LYS A 305 2.83 -28.37 -3.13
CA LYS A 305 3.39 -27.65 -4.29
C LYS A 305 3.64 -26.16 -4.03
N TYR A 306 3.01 -25.58 -3.02
CA TYR A 306 3.19 -24.19 -2.61
C TYR A 306 4.17 -24.04 -1.43
N ARG A 307 4.83 -25.11 -1.00
CA ARG A 307 5.93 -25.04 -0.03
C ARG A 307 7.18 -24.53 -0.73
N THR A 308 7.68 -23.38 -0.28
CA THR A 308 8.88 -22.74 -0.85
C THR A 308 10.17 -23.41 -0.33
N PRO A 309 11.30 -23.33 -1.07
CA PRO A 309 12.54 -24.03 -0.72
C PRO A 309 13.15 -23.64 0.63
N TRP A 310 12.89 -22.42 1.12
CA TRP A 310 13.39 -21.90 2.39
C TRP A 310 12.55 -22.30 3.61
N GLN A 311 11.41 -22.98 3.42
CA GLN A 311 10.59 -23.44 4.54
C GLN A 311 11.33 -24.49 5.37
N GLY A 312 11.33 -24.31 6.70
CA GLY A 312 12.08 -25.13 7.65
C GLY A 312 13.34 -24.45 8.20
N MET A 313 13.71 -23.28 7.68
CA MET A 313 14.83 -22.46 8.19
C MET A 313 14.46 -21.61 9.41
N GLY A 314 13.19 -21.61 9.84
CA GLY A 314 12.67 -20.71 10.88
C GLY A 314 12.27 -19.32 10.36
N THR A 315 11.79 -19.26 9.11
CA THR A 315 11.25 -18.05 8.48
C THR A 315 10.00 -17.53 9.17
N SER A 316 9.62 -16.28 8.89
CA SER A 316 8.48 -15.60 9.53
C SER A 316 7.16 -16.25 9.16
N PHE A 317 7.07 -16.86 7.98
CA PHE A 317 6.01 -17.82 7.66
C PHE A 317 6.48 -19.25 7.96
N ASN A 318 5.66 -20.03 8.65
CA ASN A 318 5.93 -21.43 8.97
C ASN A 318 4.90 -22.35 8.29
N TYR A 319 5.33 -23.01 7.21
CA TYR A 319 4.48 -23.95 6.48
C TYR A 319 3.93 -25.06 7.38
N ASP A 320 4.76 -25.66 8.25
CA ASP A 320 4.38 -26.81 9.05
C ASP A 320 3.30 -26.45 10.08
N GLU A 321 3.37 -25.25 10.67
CA GLU A 321 2.33 -24.71 11.55
C GLU A 321 0.99 -24.47 10.82
N VAL A 322 1.07 -23.96 9.59
CA VAL A 322 -0.12 -23.72 8.76
C VAL A 322 -0.80 -25.04 8.40
N THR A 323 -0.04 -26.08 8.07
CA THR A 323 -0.61 -27.38 7.69
C THR A 323 -0.90 -28.32 8.85
N ALA A 324 -0.55 -27.96 10.08
CA ALA A 324 -0.81 -28.79 11.25
C ALA A 324 -2.31 -28.85 11.63
N PRO A 325 -2.79 -29.96 12.22
CA PRO A 325 -4.16 -30.07 12.69
C PRO A 325 -4.53 -28.96 13.70
N ILE A 326 -5.72 -28.40 13.55
CA ILE A 326 -6.27 -27.37 14.42
C ILE A 326 -7.00 -28.04 15.58
N ARG A 327 -6.66 -27.66 16.81
CA ARG A 327 -7.44 -28.06 17.99
C ARG A 327 -8.50 -27.00 18.29
N LEU A 328 -9.77 -27.38 18.16
CA LEU A 328 -10.90 -26.51 18.49
C LEU A 328 -11.13 -26.43 20.02
N GLU A 329 -11.95 -25.49 20.46
CA GLU A 329 -12.25 -25.26 21.88
C GLU A 329 -12.88 -26.47 22.57
N ASP A 330 -13.69 -27.25 21.85
CA ASP A 330 -14.29 -28.50 22.32
C ASP A 330 -13.28 -29.68 22.40
N GLY A 331 -12.03 -29.44 22.00
CA GLY A 331 -10.94 -30.40 22.01
C GLY A 331 -10.86 -31.29 20.76
N SER A 332 -11.79 -31.15 19.81
CA SER A 332 -11.74 -31.86 18.53
C SER A 332 -10.56 -31.38 17.66
N LEU A 333 -10.12 -32.25 16.75
CA LEU A 333 -9.07 -31.96 15.78
C LEU A 333 -9.66 -31.81 14.39
N VAL A 334 -9.32 -30.72 13.72
CA VAL A 334 -9.70 -30.43 12.33
C VAL A 334 -8.44 -30.33 11.49
N GLU A 335 -8.38 -31.11 10.42
CA GLU A 335 -7.33 -30.97 9.41
C GLU A 335 -7.61 -29.72 8.56
N PRO A 336 -6.68 -28.74 8.51
CA PRO A 336 -6.87 -27.59 7.65
C PRO A 336 -6.77 -28.02 6.19
N THR A 337 -7.76 -27.64 5.38
CA THR A 337 -7.81 -28.05 3.97
C THR A 337 -7.70 -26.89 3.00
N THR A 338 -7.87 -25.66 3.47
CA THR A 338 -7.99 -24.49 2.61
C THR A 338 -7.06 -23.37 3.04
N MET A 339 -6.82 -22.45 2.12
CA MET A 339 -6.03 -21.25 2.36
C MET A 339 -6.57 -20.32 3.46
N ALA A 340 -7.82 -20.50 3.93
CA ALA A 340 -8.38 -19.75 5.05
C ALA A 340 -7.48 -19.87 6.28
N ARG A 341 -6.85 -21.04 6.43
CA ARG A 341 -5.85 -21.31 7.45
C ARG A 341 -4.61 -20.40 7.36
N ILE A 342 -4.15 -20.06 6.17
CA ILE A 342 -3.02 -19.14 5.99
C ILE A 342 -3.37 -17.78 6.60
N ALA A 343 -4.53 -17.23 6.25
CA ALA A 343 -5.00 -15.96 6.80
C ALA A 343 -5.15 -16.03 8.32
N GLY A 344 -5.74 -17.12 8.84
CA GLY A 344 -5.95 -17.31 10.27
C GLY A 344 -4.65 -17.29 11.08
N VAL A 345 -3.59 -17.98 10.63
CA VAL A 345 -2.28 -17.99 11.30
C VAL A 345 -1.59 -16.63 11.17
N VAL A 346 -1.50 -16.10 9.95
CA VAL A 346 -0.71 -14.92 9.64
C VAL A 346 -1.29 -13.66 10.28
N LEU A 347 -2.61 -13.50 10.28
CA LEU A 347 -3.25 -12.32 10.89
C LEU A 347 -3.10 -12.35 12.41
N LYS A 348 -3.20 -13.53 13.06
CA LYS A 348 -2.93 -13.66 14.51
C LYS A 348 -1.47 -13.36 14.85
N GLN A 349 -0.54 -13.83 14.04
CA GLN A 349 0.87 -13.50 14.20
C GLN A 349 1.14 -11.99 14.01
N THR A 350 0.51 -11.39 13.00
CA THR A 350 0.69 -9.98 12.66
C THR A 350 0.07 -9.08 13.72
N ASP A 351 -1.12 -9.40 14.24
CA ASP A 351 -1.80 -8.63 15.30
C ASP A 351 -0.94 -8.48 16.58
N LYS A 352 -0.19 -9.53 16.94
CA LYS A 352 0.79 -9.49 18.05
C LYS A 352 1.92 -8.48 17.84
N LEU A 353 2.17 -8.08 16.60
CA LEU A 353 3.14 -7.05 16.26
C LEU A 353 2.45 -5.68 16.13
N ILE A 354 1.32 -5.59 15.41
CA ILE A 354 0.70 -4.32 15.04
C ILE A 354 0.35 -3.45 16.25
N HIS A 355 -0.14 -4.02 17.36
CA HIS A 355 -0.46 -3.25 18.56
C HIS A 355 0.77 -2.57 19.21
N LYS A 356 1.99 -3.03 18.90
CA LYS A 356 3.25 -2.46 19.43
C LYS A 356 3.81 -1.34 18.55
N LEU A 357 3.33 -1.22 17.31
CA LEU A 357 3.78 -0.27 16.30
C LEU A 357 2.96 1.03 16.33
N GLY A 358 3.62 2.16 16.07
CA GLY A 358 3.01 3.49 15.98
C GLY A 358 2.33 3.74 14.63
N ASN A 359 2.23 5.01 14.25
CA ASN A 359 1.78 5.38 12.91
C ASN A 359 2.96 5.35 11.94
N PRO A 360 2.77 4.87 10.70
CA PRO A 360 3.88 4.76 9.76
C PRO A 360 4.38 6.14 9.33
N VAL A 361 5.70 6.28 9.20
CA VAL A 361 6.40 7.48 8.70
C VAL A 361 7.32 7.10 7.54
N GLY A 362 7.64 8.05 6.68
CA GLY A 362 8.45 7.77 5.49
C GLY A 362 8.92 9.03 4.77
N ILE A 363 9.72 8.80 3.73
CA ILE A 363 10.27 9.80 2.82
C ILE A 363 9.11 10.34 1.99
N LYS A 364 8.88 11.65 2.09
CA LYS A 364 7.78 12.28 1.37
C LYS A 364 8.09 12.33 -0.12
N SER A 365 7.25 11.67 -0.92
CA SER A 365 7.24 11.75 -2.38
C SER A 365 6.02 12.54 -2.84
N TYR A 366 6.22 13.64 -3.55
CA TYR A 366 5.10 14.42 -4.07
C TYR A 366 4.56 13.79 -5.37
N LYS A 367 3.28 13.41 -5.37
CA LYS A 367 2.53 12.91 -6.53
C LYS A 367 1.25 13.73 -6.65
N PRO A 368 1.21 14.81 -7.46
CA PRO A 368 -0.01 15.59 -7.64
C PRO A 368 -1.16 14.72 -8.19
N PHE A 369 -2.41 15.15 -7.96
CA PHE A 369 -3.58 14.43 -8.45
C PHE A 369 -3.56 14.26 -9.98
N HIS A 370 -4.04 13.10 -10.44
CA HIS A 370 -4.25 12.77 -11.86
C HIS A 370 -3.01 12.86 -12.75
N THR A 371 -1.81 12.79 -12.16
CA THR A 371 -0.54 12.83 -12.90
C THR A 371 -0.10 11.44 -13.38
N ALA A 372 0.79 11.43 -14.37
CA ALA A 372 1.36 10.22 -14.96
C ALA A 372 2.90 10.35 -15.09
N GLY A 373 3.57 9.21 -15.21
CA GLY A 373 5.04 9.14 -15.33
C GLY A 373 5.66 8.47 -14.11
N ASP A 374 6.80 7.80 -14.29
CA ASP A 374 7.43 7.00 -13.23
C ASP A 374 6.44 6.05 -12.51
N ASP A 375 5.50 5.45 -13.26
CA ASP A 375 4.44 4.60 -12.71
C ASP A 375 5.03 3.49 -11.81
N PHE A 376 4.49 3.37 -10.60
CA PHE A 376 4.92 2.44 -9.55
C PHE A 376 6.35 2.62 -9.00
N LEU A 377 7.12 3.64 -9.41
CA LEU A 377 8.52 3.80 -9.02
C LEU A 377 8.73 3.76 -7.50
N GLN A 378 7.84 4.38 -6.73
CA GLN A 378 7.94 4.41 -5.27
C GLN A 378 7.90 2.99 -4.65
N ASN A 379 7.24 2.02 -5.29
CA ASN A 379 7.27 0.64 -4.82
C ASN A 379 8.64 -0.01 -5.06
N TYR A 380 9.29 0.26 -6.19
CA TYR A 380 10.67 -0.17 -6.44
C TYR A 380 11.65 0.47 -5.44
N LEU A 381 11.45 1.75 -5.11
CA LEU A 381 12.23 2.44 -4.10
C LEU A 381 12.04 1.82 -2.69
N GLY A 382 10.81 1.45 -2.36
CA GLY A 382 10.49 0.71 -1.13
C GLY A 382 11.20 -0.63 -1.03
N MET A 383 11.26 -1.38 -2.13
CA MET A 383 11.98 -2.66 -2.21
C MET A 383 13.50 -2.52 -2.06
N ILE A 384 14.08 -1.34 -2.31
CA ILE A 384 15.48 -1.05 -1.99
C ILE A 384 15.63 -0.35 -0.64
N GLY A 385 14.66 -0.43 0.28
CA GLY A 385 14.82 0.01 1.67
C GLY A 385 14.65 1.51 1.89
N LEU A 386 13.95 2.20 0.98
CA LEU A 386 13.52 3.59 1.16
C LEU A 386 12.05 3.57 1.62
N PRO A 387 11.73 3.84 2.91
CA PRO A 387 10.35 3.86 3.38
C PRO A 387 9.58 4.99 2.70
N MET A 388 8.74 4.69 1.72
CA MET A 388 8.05 5.70 0.92
C MET A 388 6.76 6.19 1.58
N ASP A 389 6.45 7.46 1.33
CA ASP A 389 5.24 8.13 1.80
C ASP A 389 4.76 9.12 0.73
N MET A 390 3.86 8.65 -0.14
CA MET A 390 3.37 9.41 -1.29
C MET A 390 2.31 10.43 -0.86
N ARG A 391 2.44 11.70 -1.28
CA ARG A 391 1.56 12.81 -0.87
C ARG A 391 0.96 13.51 -2.10
N PRO A 392 -0.37 13.73 -2.13
CA PRO A 392 -1.02 14.50 -3.19
C PRO A 392 -0.78 16.02 -3.10
N VAL A 393 -0.35 16.49 -1.92
CA VAL A 393 -0.03 17.89 -1.63
C VAL A 393 1.47 18.00 -1.33
N PHE A 394 2.10 19.06 -1.81
CA PHE A 394 3.53 19.27 -1.66
C PHE A 394 3.90 19.39 -0.17
N PRO A 395 4.83 18.57 0.34
CA PRO A 395 5.25 18.61 1.74
C PRO A 395 6.18 19.81 2.01
N GLU A 396 5.76 20.72 2.90
CA GLU A 396 6.50 21.98 3.14
C GLU A 396 7.45 21.95 4.35
N ASP A 397 7.52 20.86 5.13
CA ASP A 397 8.21 20.79 6.43
C ASP A 397 9.28 19.68 6.52
N GLN A 398 9.77 19.19 5.37
CA GLN A 398 10.69 18.05 5.29
C GLN A 398 12.09 18.47 4.85
N GLN A 399 13.12 17.87 5.43
CA GLN A 399 14.51 18.07 5.00
C GLN A 399 14.77 17.52 3.60
N VAL A 400 14.08 16.46 3.18
CA VAL A 400 14.19 15.85 1.85
C VAL A 400 12.81 15.62 1.27
N VAL A 401 12.62 16.01 0.02
CA VAL A 401 11.41 15.68 -0.75
C VAL A 401 11.81 15.04 -2.07
N LEU A 402 11.16 13.91 -2.39
CA LEU A 402 11.30 13.24 -3.68
C LEU A 402 10.26 13.75 -4.68
N LEU A 403 10.74 14.13 -5.87
CA LEU A 403 9.93 14.55 -7.01
C LEU A 403 10.21 13.60 -8.20
N THR A 404 9.21 12.84 -8.60
CA THR A 404 9.27 11.96 -9.77
C THR A 404 8.74 12.67 -11.02
N ALA A 405 8.74 12.01 -12.18
CA ALA A 405 8.16 12.57 -13.41
C ALA A 405 6.71 13.06 -13.23
N GLN A 406 5.97 12.50 -12.27
CA GLN A 406 4.60 12.89 -11.90
C GLN A 406 4.51 14.38 -11.53
N ALA A 407 5.56 14.95 -10.93
CA ALA A 407 5.58 16.35 -10.53
C ALA A 407 5.67 17.34 -11.71
N ALA A 408 5.95 16.87 -12.94
CA ALA A 408 6.12 17.73 -14.12
C ALA A 408 4.86 18.52 -14.48
N GLN A 409 3.68 17.99 -14.15
CA GLN A 409 2.39 18.57 -14.49
C GLN A 409 1.98 19.70 -13.53
N ASP A 410 2.67 19.84 -12.40
CA ASP A 410 2.46 20.97 -11.49
C ASP A 410 3.12 22.25 -12.06
N THR A 411 2.29 23.22 -12.41
CA THR A 411 2.74 24.49 -13.01
C THR A 411 3.61 25.31 -12.05
N GLU A 412 3.46 25.14 -10.74
CA GLU A 412 4.21 25.86 -9.70
C GLU A 412 5.42 25.09 -9.16
N ILE A 413 5.74 23.93 -9.75
CA ILE A 413 6.75 23.02 -9.20
C ILE A 413 8.12 23.69 -8.97
N MET A 414 8.55 24.59 -9.85
CA MET A 414 9.82 25.30 -9.68
C MET A 414 9.82 26.29 -8.52
N ALA A 415 8.69 26.95 -8.26
CA ALA A 415 8.58 27.83 -7.11
C ALA A 415 8.71 27.04 -5.81
N LYS A 416 8.10 25.83 -5.77
CA LYS A 416 8.20 24.90 -4.64
C LYS A 416 9.63 24.38 -4.45
N ILE A 417 10.29 23.94 -5.54
CA ILE A 417 11.69 23.50 -5.53
C ILE A 417 12.62 24.61 -4.99
N LYS A 418 12.55 25.81 -5.56
CA LYS A 418 13.43 26.93 -5.13
C LYS A 418 13.21 27.29 -3.67
N ARG A 419 11.96 27.39 -3.22
CA ARG A 419 11.62 27.69 -1.81
C ARG A 419 12.25 26.67 -0.88
N GLN A 420 12.13 25.38 -1.20
CA GLN A 420 12.70 24.31 -0.40
C GLN A 420 14.23 24.41 -0.33
N LEU A 421 14.91 24.54 -1.48
CA LEU A 421 16.37 24.66 -1.55
C LEU A 421 16.90 25.90 -0.81
N GLN A 422 16.24 27.05 -1.00
CA GLN A 422 16.60 28.30 -0.33
C GLN A 422 16.39 28.26 1.19
N SER A 423 15.50 27.40 1.68
CA SER A 423 15.31 27.16 3.11
C SER A 423 16.36 26.23 3.74
N GLY A 424 17.38 25.80 2.97
CA GLY A 424 18.43 24.90 3.44
C GLY A 424 18.06 23.42 3.42
N ARG A 425 16.99 23.06 2.74
CA ARG A 425 16.48 21.69 2.62
C ARG A 425 16.76 21.15 1.22
N ASP A 426 16.67 19.85 1.06
CA ASP A 426 17.07 19.17 -0.16
C ASP A 426 15.86 18.73 -0.98
N VAL A 427 16.07 18.69 -2.29
CA VAL A 427 15.12 18.15 -3.26
C VAL A 427 15.83 17.04 -4.03
N VAL A 428 15.18 15.89 -4.18
CA VAL A 428 15.66 14.80 -5.02
C VAL A 428 14.71 14.69 -6.21
N VAL A 429 15.21 14.86 -7.42
CA VAL A 429 14.46 14.67 -8.67
C VAL A 429 14.89 13.38 -9.36
N THR A 430 13.97 12.71 -10.05
CA THR A 430 14.34 11.58 -10.93
C THR A 430 14.94 12.09 -12.24
N SER A 431 15.76 11.27 -12.90
CA SER A 431 16.19 11.53 -14.29
C SER A 431 15.01 11.71 -15.24
N SER A 432 13.90 11.01 -15.00
CA SER A 432 12.65 11.16 -15.75
C SER A 432 12.03 12.55 -15.58
N LEU A 433 11.98 13.08 -14.35
CA LEU A 433 11.53 14.46 -14.12
C LEU A 433 12.48 15.47 -14.78
N LEU A 434 13.80 15.25 -14.68
CA LEU A 434 14.80 16.09 -15.33
C LEU A 434 14.58 16.14 -16.85
N LYS A 435 14.27 15.00 -17.47
CA LYS A 435 13.92 14.92 -18.89
C LYS A 435 12.59 15.58 -19.23
N ALA A 436 11.61 15.55 -18.32
CA ALA A 436 10.28 16.11 -18.54
C ALA A 436 10.24 17.65 -18.45
N ILE A 437 11.08 18.26 -17.60
CA ILE A 437 11.12 19.71 -17.38
C ILE A 437 12.54 20.29 -17.39
N PRO A 438 13.36 20.02 -18.43
CA PRO A 438 14.78 20.37 -18.45
C PRO A 438 15.00 21.88 -18.36
N GLU A 439 14.24 22.67 -19.12
CA GLU A 439 14.36 24.14 -19.13
C GLU A 439 14.05 24.75 -17.76
N LYS A 440 13.06 24.21 -17.06
CA LYS A 440 12.70 24.65 -15.70
C LYS A 440 13.84 24.39 -14.70
N LEU A 441 14.48 23.22 -14.75
CA LEU A 441 15.53 22.86 -13.79
C LEU A 441 16.85 23.62 -13.99
N THR A 442 17.09 24.23 -15.16
CA THR A 442 18.25 25.15 -15.36
C THR A 442 18.25 26.34 -14.43
N GLU A 443 17.09 26.75 -13.93
CA GLU A 443 16.99 27.86 -12.98
C GLU A 443 17.66 27.55 -11.62
N VAL A 444 18.02 26.28 -11.39
CA VAL A 444 18.73 25.80 -10.20
C VAL A 444 20.13 25.31 -10.55
N ALA A 445 20.28 24.48 -11.58
CA ALA A 445 21.57 23.94 -12.00
C ALA A 445 21.54 23.54 -13.49
N GLU A 446 22.68 23.68 -14.18
CA GLU A 446 22.83 23.34 -15.60
C GLU A 446 22.87 21.82 -15.80
N LEU A 447 21.68 21.21 -15.79
CA LEU A 447 21.46 19.76 -15.83
C LEU A 447 20.59 19.40 -17.04
N ARG A 448 20.91 18.29 -17.70
CA ARG A 448 20.14 17.77 -18.84
C ARG A 448 20.05 16.24 -18.78
N CYS A 449 18.91 15.70 -19.22
CA CYS A 449 18.74 14.28 -19.47
C CYS A 449 18.03 14.14 -20.82
N THR A 450 18.67 13.45 -21.77
CA THR A 450 18.14 13.25 -23.13
C THR A 450 17.80 11.77 -23.36
N ASP A 451 17.62 11.36 -24.62
CA ASP A 451 17.46 9.95 -24.99
C ASP A 451 18.76 9.16 -25.01
N LEU A 452 19.91 9.80 -24.76
CA LEU A 452 21.19 9.10 -24.66
C LEU A 452 21.19 8.13 -23.49
N LYS A 453 21.70 6.92 -23.74
CA LYS A 453 21.79 5.83 -22.77
C LYS A 453 23.23 5.38 -22.58
N ALA A 454 23.53 4.88 -21.39
CA ALA A 454 24.81 4.25 -21.10
C ALA A 454 24.56 2.84 -20.57
N LEU A 455 25.38 1.90 -21.03
CA LEU A 455 25.44 0.57 -20.44
C LEU A 455 26.51 0.58 -19.37
N VAL A 456 26.14 0.27 -18.12
CA VAL A 456 27.02 0.33 -16.95
C VAL A 456 26.96 -0.96 -16.16
N ASN A 457 28.07 -1.34 -15.53
CA ASN A 457 28.11 -2.47 -14.60
C ASN A 457 29.12 -2.31 -13.45
N ASP A 458 29.93 -1.26 -13.48
CA ASP A 458 30.93 -0.96 -12.47
C ASP A 458 30.63 0.39 -11.81
N PHE A 459 30.40 0.37 -10.50
CA PHE A 459 30.13 1.54 -9.67
C PHE A 459 31.40 1.97 -8.90
N GLY A 460 32.58 1.52 -9.35
CA GLY A 460 33.87 1.84 -8.79
C GLY A 460 33.99 1.34 -7.35
N ARG A 461 34.30 2.27 -6.43
CA ARG A 461 34.41 1.94 -4.99
C ARG A 461 33.12 1.38 -4.37
N TYR A 462 31.98 1.57 -5.03
CA TYR A 462 30.69 1.07 -4.56
C TYR A 462 30.40 -0.37 -5.01
N GLY A 463 31.25 -0.97 -5.84
CA GLY A 463 31.14 -2.37 -6.28
C GLY A 463 30.64 -2.51 -7.72
N GLN A 464 30.29 -3.74 -8.11
CA GLN A 464 29.85 -4.08 -9.46
C GLN A 464 28.50 -4.77 -9.43
N SER A 465 27.66 -4.52 -10.43
CA SER A 465 26.41 -5.25 -10.62
C SER A 465 26.68 -6.59 -11.30
N GLY A 466 25.85 -7.59 -11.02
CA GLY A 466 25.97 -8.92 -11.64
C GLY A 466 25.59 -8.96 -13.12
N ARG A 467 24.99 -7.87 -13.63
CA ARG A 467 24.55 -7.72 -15.02
C ARG A 467 24.80 -6.30 -15.51
N ASP A 468 24.85 -6.14 -16.82
CA ASP A 468 24.86 -4.83 -17.47
C ASP A 468 23.51 -4.12 -17.30
N LEU A 469 23.55 -2.84 -16.95
CA LEU A 469 22.39 -2.01 -16.66
C LEU A 469 22.30 -0.88 -17.70
N LEU A 470 21.12 -0.69 -18.28
CA LEU A 470 20.87 0.41 -19.21
C LEU A 470 20.29 1.61 -18.44
N ILE A 471 21.06 2.69 -18.38
CA ILE A 471 20.66 3.92 -17.66
C ILE A 471 20.60 5.11 -18.61
N PRO A 472 19.74 6.11 -18.34
CA PRO A 472 19.82 7.39 -19.03
C PRO A 472 21.09 8.16 -18.65
N GLN A 473 21.64 8.90 -19.62
CA GLN A 473 22.78 9.78 -19.37
C GLN A 473 22.32 11.13 -18.82
N VAL A 474 22.62 11.39 -17.55
CA VAL A 474 22.47 12.72 -16.95
C VAL A 474 23.73 13.52 -17.24
N GLN A 475 23.56 14.61 -17.99
CA GLN A 475 24.60 15.56 -18.36
C GLN A 475 24.59 16.73 -17.38
N TYR A 476 25.78 17.21 -17.01
CA TYR A 476 25.95 18.28 -16.05
C TYR A 476 27.24 19.05 -16.32
N TYR A 477 27.32 20.29 -15.83
CA TYR A 477 28.55 21.09 -15.93
C TYR A 477 29.47 20.78 -14.76
N THR A 478 30.73 20.46 -15.08
CA THR A 478 31.73 20.13 -14.07
C THR A 478 32.03 21.35 -13.19
N ASN A 479 32.31 21.11 -11.91
CA ASN A 479 32.44 22.11 -10.83
C ASN A 479 31.15 22.76 -10.34
N ASP A 480 30.03 22.64 -11.06
CA ASP A 480 28.70 23.06 -10.58
C ASP A 480 27.99 21.90 -9.86
N ALA A 481 28.06 20.70 -10.42
CA ALA A 481 27.51 19.47 -9.84
C ALA A 481 28.57 18.40 -9.56
N TRP A 482 28.27 17.51 -8.62
CA TRP A 482 29.18 16.49 -8.10
C TRP A 482 28.52 15.12 -8.05
N GLU A 483 29.15 14.12 -8.66
CA GLU A 483 28.69 12.73 -8.60
C GLU A 483 28.90 12.17 -7.18
N MET A 484 27.80 11.82 -6.53
CA MET A 484 27.81 11.13 -5.23
C MET A 484 28.02 9.63 -5.42
N VAL A 485 27.37 9.08 -6.45
CA VAL A 485 27.54 7.72 -6.94
C VAL A 485 27.68 7.79 -8.46
N SER A 486 28.68 7.10 -8.98
CA SER A 486 29.02 7.04 -10.41
C SER A 486 28.96 5.59 -10.88
N ALA A 487 28.68 5.38 -12.16
CA ALA A 487 28.78 4.08 -12.80
C ALA A 487 29.37 4.17 -14.22
N GLY A 488 30.02 3.11 -14.66
CA GLY A 488 30.67 2.99 -15.96
C GLY A 488 30.77 1.53 -16.41
N ARG A 489 31.46 1.28 -17.52
CA ARG A 489 31.70 -0.08 -18.05
C ARG A 489 33.09 -0.20 -18.72
N PRO A 490 34.16 -0.50 -17.94
CA PRO A 490 34.22 -0.34 -16.48
C PRO A 490 34.25 1.15 -16.11
N LEU A 491 34.04 1.47 -14.84
CA LEU A 491 34.30 2.82 -14.31
C LEU A 491 35.77 2.92 -13.88
N THR A 492 36.25 1.89 -13.17
CA THR A 492 37.63 1.80 -12.71
C THR A 492 38.55 1.48 -13.88
N GLY A 493 39.43 2.41 -14.25
CA GLY A 493 40.30 2.26 -15.43
C GLY A 493 39.56 2.38 -16.77
N GLY A 494 38.29 2.80 -16.75
CA GLY A 494 37.48 3.03 -17.94
C GLY A 494 37.63 4.45 -18.52
N VAL A 495 36.88 4.71 -19.59
CA VAL A 495 36.95 5.96 -20.36
C VAL A 495 35.84 6.96 -20.00
N SER A 496 34.71 6.49 -19.47
CA SER A 496 33.56 7.35 -19.16
C SER A 496 32.81 6.84 -17.93
N GLY A 497 32.32 7.78 -17.14
CA GLY A 497 31.42 7.54 -16.01
C GLY A 497 30.15 8.38 -16.17
N TYR A 498 29.07 7.90 -15.59
CA TYR A 498 27.77 8.55 -15.58
C TYR A 498 27.21 8.54 -14.16
N PRO A 499 26.57 9.62 -13.70
CA PRO A 499 26.08 9.70 -12.34
C PRO A 499 24.86 8.80 -12.16
N ILE A 500 24.87 8.04 -11.07
CA ILE A 500 23.69 7.34 -10.52
C ILE A 500 22.97 8.25 -9.54
N LEU A 501 23.74 9.02 -8.77
CA LEU A 501 23.24 10.06 -7.88
C LEU A 501 24.13 11.30 -8.02
N LEU A 502 23.57 12.37 -8.57
CA LEU A 502 24.24 13.64 -8.76
C LEU A 502 23.79 14.66 -7.71
N ARG A 503 24.67 15.53 -7.25
CA ARG A 503 24.36 16.64 -6.32
C ARG A 503 24.75 17.98 -6.94
N ALA A 504 23.81 18.91 -7.03
CA ALA A 504 24.02 20.31 -7.35
C ALA A 504 23.62 21.20 -6.14
N PRO A 505 24.58 21.88 -5.49
CA PRO A 505 24.27 22.83 -4.41
C PRO A 505 23.47 24.03 -4.93
N TYR A 506 22.49 24.51 -4.16
CA TYR A 506 21.76 25.74 -4.47
C TYR A 506 21.34 26.47 -3.19
N ALA A 507 21.81 27.71 -3.03
CA ALA A 507 21.74 28.43 -1.76
C ALA A 507 22.32 27.57 -0.61
N THR A 508 21.54 27.28 0.41
CA THR A 508 21.94 26.42 1.54
C THR A 508 21.46 24.97 1.41
N GLY A 509 20.65 24.66 0.40
CA GLY A 509 20.11 23.33 0.12
C GLY A 509 20.85 22.62 -1.02
N ASN A 510 20.38 21.43 -1.37
CA ASN A 510 20.94 20.63 -2.45
C ASN A 510 19.85 20.05 -3.34
N LEU A 511 20.00 20.26 -4.66
CA LEU A 511 19.28 19.50 -5.65
C LEU A 511 20.05 18.21 -5.92
N TYR A 512 19.38 17.08 -5.82
CA TYR A 512 19.93 15.79 -6.22
C TYR A 512 19.19 15.26 -7.45
N VAL A 513 19.90 14.60 -8.35
CA VAL A 513 19.29 13.82 -9.45
C VAL A 513 19.56 12.34 -9.18
N LEU A 514 18.50 11.57 -8.99
CA LEU A 514 18.54 10.12 -8.92
C LEU A 514 18.27 9.54 -10.32
N THR A 515 19.27 8.88 -10.89
CA THR A 515 19.16 8.24 -12.19
C THR A 515 18.33 6.96 -12.06
N ILE A 516 17.16 6.95 -12.68
CA ILE A 516 16.27 5.79 -12.75
C ILE A 516 16.60 5.02 -14.04
N PRO A 517 16.96 3.73 -13.96
CA PRO A 517 17.16 2.90 -15.14
C PRO A 517 15.87 2.79 -15.97
N ASP A 518 16.00 2.54 -17.28
CA ASP A 518 14.84 2.43 -18.17
C ASP A 518 13.92 1.26 -17.78
N ASP A 519 14.52 0.17 -17.26
CA ASP A 519 13.83 -0.88 -16.52
C ASP A 519 14.02 -0.63 -15.02
N MET A 520 12.98 -0.14 -14.34
CA MET A 520 13.02 0.15 -12.90
C MET A 520 13.41 -1.06 -12.04
N GLY A 521 13.16 -2.29 -12.52
CA GLY A 521 13.60 -3.51 -11.84
C GLY A 521 15.12 -3.62 -11.71
N ASN A 522 15.88 -2.92 -12.55
CA ASN A 522 17.35 -2.86 -12.49
C ASN A 522 17.87 -2.11 -11.26
N LEU A 523 17.01 -1.37 -10.53
CA LEU A 523 17.35 -0.87 -9.19
C LEU A 523 17.73 -2.00 -8.23
N TYR A 524 17.21 -3.22 -8.46
CA TYR A 524 17.51 -4.37 -7.63
C TYR A 524 18.90 -4.97 -7.92
N ASP A 525 19.56 -4.53 -8.98
CA ASP A 525 20.89 -5.00 -9.38
C ASP A 525 22.02 -4.06 -8.96
N PHE A 526 21.66 -2.93 -8.37
CA PHE A 526 22.65 -1.99 -7.88
C PHE A 526 23.45 -2.63 -6.73
N PRO A 527 24.79 -2.45 -6.70
CA PRO A 527 25.61 -2.89 -5.59
C PRO A 527 25.12 -2.32 -4.26
N ALA A 528 25.20 -3.12 -3.19
CA ALA A 528 24.74 -2.73 -1.86
C ALA A 528 25.32 -1.37 -1.41
N ASN A 529 26.61 -1.10 -1.65
CA ASN A 529 27.22 0.16 -1.23
C ASN A 529 26.71 1.38 -2.01
N ALA A 530 26.28 1.21 -3.27
CA ALA A 530 25.64 2.27 -4.04
C ALA A 530 24.25 2.58 -3.45
N LEU A 531 23.47 1.54 -3.13
CA LEU A 531 22.18 1.67 -2.46
C LEU A 531 22.30 2.33 -1.09
N ASN A 532 23.34 1.99 -0.32
CA ASN A 532 23.59 2.56 1.00
C ASN A 532 23.79 4.09 0.95
N GLU A 533 24.50 4.58 -0.08
CA GLU A 533 24.69 6.02 -0.27
C GLU A 533 23.38 6.73 -0.65
N ILE A 534 22.55 6.12 -1.50
CA ILE A 534 21.20 6.61 -1.82
C ILE A 534 20.36 6.69 -0.54
N ARG A 535 20.26 5.59 0.22
CA ARG A 535 19.51 5.52 1.49
C ARG A 535 19.98 6.58 2.49
N ARG A 536 21.29 6.78 2.62
CA ARG A 536 21.88 7.78 3.52
C ARG A 536 21.43 9.20 3.19
N ILE A 537 21.31 9.54 1.92
CA ILE A 537 20.90 10.88 1.46
C ILE A 537 19.38 11.06 1.57
N MET A 538 18.62 10.06 1.14
CA MET A 538 17.15 10.10 1.13
C MET A 538 16.53 10.09 2.53
N SER A 539 17.19 9.46 3.52
CA SER A 539 16.59 9.20 4.85
C SER A 539 16.92 10.26 5.91
N LYS A 540 17.29 11.50 5.52
CA LYS A 540 17.70 12.54 6.48
C LYS A 540 16.63 12.89 7.52
N ASP A 541 15.37 12.87 7.13
CA ASP A 541 14.22 13.14 8.03
C ASP A 541 13.92 12.00 9.00
N ILE A 542 14.26 10.76 8.63
CA ILE A 542 13.80 9.55 9.33
C ILE A 542 14.72 9.19 10.48
N GLY A 543 16.01 9.55 10.39
CA GLY A 543 17.00 9.24 11.42
C GLY A 543 17.41 7.76 11.51
N VAL A 544 16.86 6.91 10.63
CA VAL A 544 17.16 5.49 10.48
C VAL A 544 17.27 5.14 8.99
N CYS A 545 18.28 4.34 8.61
CA CYS A 545 18.40 3.78 7.27
C CYS A 545 19.06 2.39 7.29
N LEU A 546 19.06 1.69 6.16
CA LEU A 546 19.70 0.38 6.01
C LEU A 546 21.06 0.46 5.33
N GLU A 547 21.99 -0.37 5.78
CA GLU A 547 23.09 -0.90 4.96
C GLU A 547 22.79 -2.36 4.62
N ALA A 548 22.41 -2.64 3.38
CA ALA A 548 21.87 -3.94 2.96
C ALA A 548 21.95 -4.12 1.43
N PRO A 549 21.81 -5.35 0.89
CA PRO A 549 21.51 -5.53 -0.53
C PRO A 549 20.14 -4.92 -0.91
N SER A 550 19.78 -5.02 -2.20
CA SER A 550 18.42 -4.75 -2.66
C SER A 550 17.41 -5.77 -2.11
N LYS A 551 16.12 -5.54 -2.37
CA LYS A 551 15.02 -6.40 -1.91
C LYS A 551 15.01 -6.59 -0.38
N VAL A 552 15.39 -5.54 0.34
CA VAL A 552 15.24 -5.44 1.80
C VAL A 552 14.45 -4.17 2.10
N GLY A 553 13.25 -4.36 2.63
CA GLY A 553 12.35 -3.28 3.02
C GLY A 553 12.66 -2.71 4.41
N LEU A 554 12.40 -1.42 4.58
CA LEU A 554 12.40 -0.72 5.86
C LEU A 554 11.03 -0.06 6.05
N PHE A 555 10.42 -0.28 7.20
CA PHE A 555 9.16 0.33 7.62
C PHE A 555 9.39 1.02 8.97
N VAL A 556 9.09 2.31 9.08
CA VAL A 556 9.41 3.12 10.27
C VAL A 556 8.13 3.72 10.83
N TYR A 557 8.09 3.89 12.15
CA TYR A 557 6.93 4.38 12.88
C TYR A 557 7.29 5.53 13.83
N ASP A 558 6.31 6.39 14.12
CA ASP A 558 6.46 7.59 14.95
C ASP A 558 6.72 7.32 16.45
N ASN A 559 6.46 6.10 16.93
CA ASN A 559 6.66 5.68 18.32
C ASN A 559 8.03 5.02 18.56
N LYS A 560 9.02 5.31 17.70
CA LYS A 560 10.37 4.73 17.73
C LYS A 560 10.41 3.22 17.55
N THR A 561 9.51 2.68 16.73
CA THR A 561 9.61 1.29 16.26
C THR A 561 9.92 1.25 14.77
N LEU A 562 10.44 0.12 14.32
CA LEU A 562 10.71 -0.18 12.93
C LEU A 562 10.50 -1.67 12.65
N VAL A 563 10.25 -2.00 11.39
CA VAL A 563 10.27 -3.36 10.85
C VAL A 563 11.25 -3.38 9.67
N VAL A 564 12.06 -4.42 9.60
CA VAL A 564 12.93 -4.71 8.45
C VAL A 564 12.55 -6.05 7.87
N GLU A 565 12.49 -6.16 6.56
CA GLU A 565 11.99 -7.36 5.88
C GLU A 565 12.85 -7.72 4.68
N ASN A 566 13.20 -8.99 4.57
CA ASN A 566 13.97 -9.52 3.46
C ASN A 566 13.02 -10.20 2.45
N PHE A 567 12.97 -9.67 1.24
CA PHE A 567 12.19 -10.21 0.12
C PHE A 567 13.02 -11.09 -0.81
N ASN A 568 14.26 -11.41 -0.45
CA ASN A 568 15.10 -12.36 -1.17
C ASN A 568 14.79 -13.79 -0.75
N ASP A 569 15.10 -14.72 -1.64
CA ASP A 569 14.99 -16.17 -1.42
C ASP A 569 16.13 -16.74 -0.55
N GLU A 570 17.10 -15.90 -0.19
CA GLU A 570 18.30 -16.25 0.57
C GLU A 570 18.46 -15.38 1.82
N PRO A 571 19.10 -15.87 2.90
CA PRO A 571 19.44 -15.06 4.05
C PRO A 571 20.34 -13.87 3.68
N VAL A 572 20.09 -12.71 4.27
CA VAL A 572 20.87 -11.49 4.06
C VAL A 572 21.35 -10.89 5.38
N GLU A 573 22.65 -10.55 5.45
CA GLU A 573 23.15 -9.69 6.53
C GLU A 573 22.77 -8.24 6.24
N VAL A 574 22.19 -7.58 7.23
CA VAL A 574 21.81 -6.17 7.17
C VAL A 574 22.39 -5.42 8.36
N ARG A 575 22.59 -4.12 8.18
CA ARG A 575 22.82 -3.20 9.30
C ARG A 575 21.77 -2.12 9.34
N ILE A 576 21.19 -1.95 10.51
CA ILE A 576 20.32 -0.81 10.80
C ILE A 576 21.21 0.32 11.29
N VAL A 577 21.20 1.45 10.60
CA VAL A 577 22.03 2.61 10.91
C VAL A 577 21.16 3.72 11.49
N THR A 578 21.57 4.25 12.64
CA THR A 578 20.82 5.26 13.41
C THR A 578 21.72 6.42 13.80
N GLY A 579 21.15 7.46 14.39
CA GLY A 579 21.92 8.45 15.15
C GLY A 579 22.66 7.83 16.34
N ASP A 580 23.71 8.51 16.81
CA ASP A 580 24.58 8.12 17.94
C ASP A 580 23.86 8.00 19.29
N LYS A 581 22.73 8.70 19.45
CA LYS A 581 21.91 8.62 20.66
C LYS A 581 21.21 7.28 20.85
N VAL A 582 21.03 6.51 19.78
CA VAL A 582 20.36 5.21 19.86
C VAL A 582 21.39 4.16 20.22
N MET A 583 21.27 3.59 21.42
CA MET A 583 22.27 2.67 21.97
C MET A 583 21.81 1.22 22.01
N LYS A 584 20.54 0.95 21.68
CA LYS A 584 20.02 -0.41 21.61
C LYS A 584 18.80 -0.53 20.71
N LEU A 585 18.68 -1.68 20.06
CA LEU A 585 17.46 -2.14 19.39
C LEU A 585 16.90 -3.32 20.17
N GLU A 586 15.67 -3.21 20.65
CA GLU A 586 14.96 -4.26 21.39
C GLU A 586 13.91 -4.89 20.49
N SER A 587 14.01 -6.20 20.28
CA SER A 587 13.10 -7.00 19.47
C SER A 587 11.68 -6.95 20.04
N LEU A 588 10.69 -6.66 19.18
CA LEU A 588 9.28 -6.65 19.54
C LEU A 588 8.67 -8.06 19.58
N GLU A 589 9.37 -9.06 19.04
CA GLU A 589 8.93 -10.45 19.01
C GLU A 589 9.27 -11.18 20.31
N ASP A 590 10.51 -11.06 20.79
CA ASP A 590 11.07 -11.87 21.88
C ASP A 590 11.86 -11.08 22.94
N GLY A 591 11.98 -9.75 22.78
CA GLY A 591 12.70 -8.89 23.73
C GLY A 591 14.23 -8.96 23.66
N THR A 592 14.79 -9.71 22.71
CA THR A 592 16.25 -9.73 22.49
C THR A 592 16.79 -8.35 22.16
N VAL A 593 18.01 -8.03 22.62
CA VAL A 593 18.61 -6.70 22.49
C VAL A 593 19.86 -6.74 21.63
N LEU A 594 19.90 -5.91 20.60
CA LEU A 594 21.09 -5.66 19.79
C LEU A 594 21.80 -4.39 20.29
N GLY A 595 23.10 -4.52 20.57
CA GLY A 595 23.99 -3.39 20.83
C GLY A 595 24.65 -2.86 19.55
N PRO A 596 25.13 -1.60 19.55
CA PRO A 596 25.83 -1.05 18.40
C PRO A 596 27.14 -1.80 18.17
N LEU A 597 27.50 -1.98 16.90
CA LEU A 597 28.83 -2.44 16.52
C LEU A 597 29.88 -1.43 17.00
N PRO A 598 31.09 -1.89 17.37
CA PRO A 598 32.21 -1.00 17.64
C PRO A 598 32.43 -0.02 16.48
N ALA A 599 32.74 1.23 16.81
CA ALA A 599 33.05 2.23 15.80
C ALA A 599 34.18 1.72 14.89
N GLY A 600 33.92 1.68 13.57
CA GLY A 600 34.95 1.33 12.59
C GLY A 600 36.08 2.37 12.59
N PRO A 601 37.24 2.04 12.00
CA PRO A 601 38.34 3.00 11.86
C PRO A 601 37.83 4.26 11.15
N VAL A 602 38.04 5.42 11.77
CA VAL A 602 37.63 6.72 11.22
C VAL A 602 38.46 6.98 9.96
N ILE A 603 37.86 6.79 8.80
CA ILE A 603 38.42 7.31 7.55
C ILE A 603 38.32 8.83 7.67
N GLN A 604 39.47 9.51 7.74
CA GLN A 604 39.54 10.98 7.73
C GLN A 604 38.93 11.50 6.42
N THR A 605 37.63 11.77 6.43
CA THR A 605 36.95 12.49 5.36
C THR A 605 36.89 13.95 5.75
N ARG A 606 37.10 14.86 4.78
CA ARG A 606 37.07 16.33 5.01
C ARG A 606 35.66 16.87 5.34
N ARG A 607 34.65 16.02 5.54
CA ARG A 607 33.27 16.42 5.82
C ARG A 607 32.93 16.13 7.29
N PRO A 608 32.23 17.03 7.99
CA PRO A 608 31.67 16.71 9.30
C PRO A 608 30.71 15.52 9.16
N VAL A 609 31.07 14.39 9.76
CA VAL A 609 30.22 13.19 9.80
C VAL A 609 29.43 13.24 11.10
N THR A 610 28.10 13.32 11.01
CA THR A 610 27.25 13.12 12.18
C THR A 610 27.55 11.74 12.75
N PRO A 611 27.88 11.61 14.05
CA PRO A 611 28.12 10.31 14.66
C PRO A 611 26.90 9.38 14.50
N LYS A 612 27.16 8.11 14.20
CA LYS A 612 26.13 7.10 13.90
C LYS A 612 26.45 5.79 14.59
N ASN A 613 25.40 5.07 14.96
CA ASN A 613 25.48 3.70 15.42
C ASN A 613 24.97 2.75 14.33
N SER A 614 25.49 1.53 14.31
CA SER A 614 25.05 0.47 13.40
C SER A 614 24.81 -0.82 14.16
N PHE A 615 23.74 -1.52 13.83
CA PHE A 615 23.31 -2.76 14.49
C PHE A 615 23.25 -3.87 13.46
N ARG A 616 24.01 -4.95 13.65
CA ARG A 616 24.04 -6.09 12.73
C ARG A 616 22.88 -7.05 13.01
N LEU A 617 22.27 -7.54 11.94
CA LEU A 617 21.21 -8.54 11.97
C LEU A 617 21.35 -9.48 10.76
N LEU A 618 21.03 -10.75 10.94
CA LEU A 618 20.77 -11.68 9.85
C LEU A 618 19.25 -11.78 9.64
N LEU A 619 18.77 -11.52 8.43
CA LEU A 619 17.39 -11.75 8.03
C LEU A 619 17.31 -13.01 7.18
N LEU A 620 16.40 -13.92 7.52
CA LEU A 620 16.12 -15.11 6.73
C LEU A 620 15.33 -14.77 5.46
N PRO A 621 15.18 -15.70 4.49
CA PRO A 621 14.35 -15.48 3.31
C PRO A 621 12.90 -15.15 3.67
N HIS A 622 12.28 -14.22 2.95
CA HIS A 622 10.85 -13.83 3.13
C HIS A 622 10.46 -13.65 4.60
N SER A 623 11.31 -12.93 5.31
CA SER A 623 11.29 -12.84 6.77
C SER A 623 11.47 -11.41 7.25
N TYR A 624 10.69 -11.05 8.27
CA TYR A 624 10.77 -9.75 8.93
C TYR A 624 11.31 -9.85 10.35
N LYS A 625 11.89 -8.74 10.83
CA LYS A 625 12.21 -8.50 12.23
C LYS A 625 11.78 -7.11 12.66
N ALA A 626 11.19 -7.02 13.85
CA ALA A 626 10.65 -5.78 14.36
C ALA A 626 11.37 -5.32 15.64
N PHE A 627 11.67 -4.03 15.74
CA PHE A 627 12.46 -3.46 16.83
C PHE A 627 11.85 -2.17 17.37
N ARG A 628 12.11 -1.91 18.65
CA ARG A 628 12.04 -0.59 19.28
C ARG A 628 13.45 -0.07 19.50
N TYR A 629 13.71 1.17 19.09
CA TYR A 629 15.01 1.79 19.29
C TYR A 629 14.97 2.77 20.47
N LYS A 630 16.00 2.72 21.31
CA LYS A 630 16.12 3.49 22.56
C LYS A 630 17.44 4.24 22.64
#